data_AF-A0AAD3NXN8-F1
#
_entry.id   AF-A0AAD3NXN8-F1
#
_cell.length_a   1.000
_cell.length_b   1.000
_cell.length_c   1.000
_cell.angle_alpha   90.00
_cell.angle_beta   90.00
_cell.angle_gamma   90.00
#
_symmetry.space_group_name_H-M   'P 1'
#
loop_
_entity.id
_entity.type
_entity.pdbx_description
1 polymer ?
#
loop_
_entity_poly.entity_id
_entity_poly.type
_entity_poly.pdbx_seq_one_letter_code
_entity_poly.pdbx_strand_id
1 'polypeptide(L)'
;MRDGSRMGYDSLKLRKGFVQYENGFSKDEKAVYSWGQRIMGANPATFRVLSRAFVTDGNHVWNHIGKVKDADPTTFAACDSGEGNHWGTGYGKDANSVFFSPGDLRARRVVKADTRTFRSCGDTCLVGYDDYFTFAQGSSIPKAKRKGWRYLSYSYSRDEKAIFYLNSRVEGADLESFEVVPVFSSHKIGPAPLARDRNHYYWCDEIIDNDEFGAKFWIRYAVVSDPDDMPPIARKLGWELENPIVGRK
;
A
#
# COMPACT_ATOMS: atom_id res chain seq x y z
N MET A 1 47.79 13.09 11.55
CA MET A 1 46.69 12.29 12.13
C MET A 1 45.41 13.10 11.95
N ARG A 2 44.48 12.62 11.11
CA ARG A 2 43.16 13.25 10.91
C ARG A 2 42.29 12.83 12.09
N ASP A 3 41.83 13.76 12.91
CA ASP A 3 40.84 13.45 13.94
C ASP A 3 39.50 13.15 13.25
N GLY A 4 38.98 11.97 13.55
CA GLY A 4 37.68 11.50 13.12
C GLY A 4 36.62 11.91 14.13
N SER A 5 36.29 13.19 14.19
CA SER A 5 35.07 13.64 14.86
C SER A 5 33.86 13.23 14.01
N ARG A 6 33.32 12.04 14.33
CA ARG A 6 31.94 11.64 13.98
C ARG A 6 31.01 12.80 14.33
N MET A 7 30.33 13.37 13.35
CA MET A 7 29.15 14.21 13.59
C MET A 7 28.14 13.37 14.37
N GLY A 8 28.12 13.52 15.69
CA GLY A 8 27.09 12.95 16.55
C GLY A 8 25.76 13.61 16.21
N TYR A 9 24.72 12.79 16.08
CA TYR A 9 23.32 13.22 15.90
C TYR A 9 22.78 14.09 17.07
N ASP A 10 23.61 14.37 18.07
CA ASP A 10 23.28 15.03 19.35
C ASP A 10 23.29 16.57 19.33
N SER A 11 23.29 17.22 18.16
CA SER A 11 23.30 18.69 18.09
C SER A 11 22.23 19.33 17.18
N LEU A 12 21.25 18.57 16.71
CA LEU A 12 20.04 19.19 16.16
C LEU A 12 19.19 19.71 17.33
N LYS A 13 19.39 20.96 17.71
CA LYS A 13 18.42 21.70 18.54
C LYS A 13 17.13 21.82 17.73
N LEU A 14 16.26 20.81 17.86
CA LEU A 14 14.92 20.85 17.29
C LEU A 14 14.18 22.07 17.86
N ARG A 15 13.37 22.70 17.02
CA ARG A 15 12.57 23.85 17.44
C ARG A 15 11.66 23.43 18.60
N LYS A 16 11.37 24.38 19.50
CA LYS A 16 10.41 24.16 20.59
C LYS A 16 9.09 23.63 20.01
N GLY A 17 8.55 22.59 20.64
CA GLY A 17 7.29 21.97 20.23
C GLY A 17 7.38 21.13 18.95
N PHE A 18 8.59 20.78 18.49
CA PHE A 18 8.74 19.87 17.36
C PHE A 18 8.25 18.46 17.71
N VAL A 19 7.35 17.93 16.89
CA VAL A 19 6.78 16.58 16.99
C VAL A 19 6.94 15.90 15.64
N GLN A 20 7.48 14.68 15.65
CA GLN A 20 7.57 13.81 14.47
C GLN A 20 6.56 12.68 14.57
N TYR A 21 5.93 12.36 13.45
CA TYR A 21 4.99 11.25 13.31
C TYR A 21 5.62 10.13 12.49
N GLU A 22 5.25 8.88 12.78
CA GLU A 22 5.82 7.69 12.12
C GLU A 22 5.54 7.65 10.61
N ASN A 23 4.48 8.32 10.17
CA ASN A 23 4.11 8.41 8.77
C ASN A 23 4.92 9.47 8.00
N GLY A 24 5.99 10.05 8.54
CA GLY A 24 6.85 11.01 7.82
C GLY A 24 6.36 12.45 7.84
N PHE A 25 5.25 12.74 8.51
CA PHE A 25 4.87 14.11 8.86
C PHE A 25 5.59 14.58 10.13
N SER A 26 5.73 15.88 10.27
CA SER A 26 6.17 16.52 11.51
C SER A 26 5.57 17.92 11.63
N LYS A 27 5.60 18.50 12.82
CA LYS A 27 5.19 19.90 13.04
C LYS A 27 6.02 20.55 14.12
N ASP A 28 6.12 21.87 14.08
CA ASP A 28 6.49 22.72 15.21
C ASP A 28 5.33 23.67 15.53
N GLU A 29 5.53 24.66 16.41
CA GLU A 29 4.49 25.65 16.74
C GLU A 29 4.07 26.55 15.53
N LYS A 30 4.85 26.59 14.45
CA LYS A 30 4.70 27.55 13.32
C LYS A 30 4.38 26.89 11.98
N ALA A 31 4.70 25.61 11.81
CA ALA A 31 4.58 24.94 10.53
C ALA A 31 4.39 23.42 10.67
N VAL A 32 3.80 22.85 9.62
CA VAL A 32 3.71 21.41 9.39
C VAL A 32 4.65 21.06 8.24
N TYR A 33 5.25 19.88 8.28
CA TYR A 33 6.20 19.38 7.30
C TYR A 33 5.84 17.94 6.89
N SER A 34 6.12 17.60 5.64
CA SER A 34 6.10 16.24 5.07
C SER A 34 7.50 15.92 4.58
N TRP A 35 8.15 14.88 5.11
CA TRP A 35 9.53 14.50 4.74
C TRP A 35 10.53 15.66 4.77
N GLY A 36 10.41 16.53 5.79
CA GLY A 36 11.24 17.73 5.96
C GLY A 36 10.84 18.94 5.12
N GLN A 37 9.90 18.80 4.18
CA GLN A 37 9.39 19.90 3.37
C GLN A 37 8.19 20.56 4.02
N ARG A 38 8.21 21.90 4.12
CA ARG A 38 7.10 22.67 4.71
C ARG A 38 5.85 22.56 3.85
N ILE A 39 4.73 22.26 4.49
CA ILE A 39 3.40 22.30 3.88
C ILE A 39 2.85 23.73 4.00
N MET A 40 2.82 24.44 2.89
CA MET A 40 2.34 25.83 2.86
C MET A 40 0.84 25.90 3.14
N GLY A 41 0.43 26.77 4.07
CA GLY A 41 -0.96 26.97 4.46
C GLY A 41 -1.53 25.96 5.45
N ALA A 42 -0.73 24.97 5.89
CA ALA A 42 -1.17 24.03 6.92
C ALA A 42 -1.18 24.67 8.32
N ASN A 43 -2.21 24.38 9.11
CA ASN A 43 -2.35 24.86 10.49
C ASN A 43 -1.69 23.89 11.51
N PRO A 44 -0.53 24.23 12.11
CA PRO A 44 0.14 23.36 13.06
C PRO A 44 -0.60 23.19 14.41
N ALA A 45 -1.49 24.12 14.77
CA ALA A 45 -2.19 24.10 16.05
C ALA A 45 -3.25 22.98 16.11
N THR A 46 -3.88 22.68 14.98
CA THR A 46 -4.98 21.70 14.83
C THR A 46 -4.56 20.46 14.05
N PHE A 47 -3.27 20.33 13.73
CA PHE A 47 -2.73 19.21 12.98
C PHE A 47 -2.86 17.88 13.72
N ARG A 48 -3.40 16.87 13.03
CA ARG A 48 -3.49 15.49 13.49
C ARG A 48 -3.38 14.50 12.34
N VAL A 49 -2.85 13.32 12.66
CA VAL A 49 -2.77 12.18 11.74
C VAL A 49 -4.11 11.43 11.74
N LEU A 50 -4.60 11.07 10.55
CA LEU A 50 -5.82 10.25 10.38
C LEU A 50 -5.48 8.81 9.98
N SER A 51 -4.46 8.66 9.14
CA SER A 51 -3.84 7.39 8.77
C SER A 51 -2.42 7.64 8.27
N ARG A 52 -1.68 6.59 7.89
CA ARG A 52 -0.39 6.75 7.22
C ARG A 52 -0.50 7.58 5.93
N ALA A 53 -1.64 7.48 5.24
CA ALA A 53 -1.88 8.16 3.98
C ALA A 53 -2.46 9.58 4.12
N PHE A 54 -3.21 9.86 5.20
CA PHE A 54 -3.98 11.09 5.35
C PHE A 54 -3.73 11.79 6.68
N VAL A 55 -3.64 13.11 6.62
CA VAL A 55 -3.59 14.00 7.78
C VAL A 55 -4.55 15.16 7.60
N THR A 56 -4.94 15.80 8.69
CA THR A 56 -5.79 17.01 8.66
C THR A 56 -5.22 18.07 9.58
N ASP A 57 -5.38 19.31 9.18
CA ASP A 57 -5.13 20.49 10.02
C ASP A 57 -6.44 21.14 10.48
N GLY A 58 -7.57 20.46 10.36
CA GLY A 58 -8.91 20.98 10.67
C GLY A 58 -9.49 21.91 9.59
N ASN A 59 -8.65 22.54 8.75
CA ASN A 59 -9.09 23.39 7.64
C ASN A 59 -9.03 22.66 6.30
N HIS A 60 -8.17 21.65 6.20
CA HIS A 60 -7.82 20.93 4.99
C HIS A 60 -7.39 19.50 5.32
N VAL A 61 -7.63 18.59 4.38
CA VAL A 61 -7.06 17.25 4.39
C VAL A 61 -5.86 17.23 3.46
N TRP A 62 -4.80 16.53 3.85
CA TRP A 62 -3.55 16.42 3.10
C TRP A 62 -3.12 14.96 2.97
N ASN A 63 -2.43 14.66 1.88
CA ASN A 63 -1.49 13.53 1.81
C ASN A 63 -0.06 14.07 1.67
N HIS A 64 0.93 13.19 1.53
CA HIS A 64 2.33 13.59 1.42
C HIS A 64 2.67 14.55 0.28
N ILE A 65 1.85 14.54 -0.77
CA ILE A 65 2.05 15.30 -2.01
C ILE A 65 1.31 16.64 -1.98
N GLY A 66 0.25 16.76 -1.20
CA GLY A 66 -0.43 18.04 -0.97
C GLY A 66 -1.87 17.92 -0.53
N LYS A 67 -2.59 19.03 -0.67
CA LYS A 67 -4.00 19.16 -0.29
C LYS A 67 -4.85 18.18 -1.09
N VAL A 68 -5.69 17.41 -0.39
CA VAL A 68 -6.72 16.57 -1.01
C VAL A 68 -7.83 17.50 -1.51
N LYS A 69 -7.95 17.59 -2.84
CA LYS A 69 -8.89 18.52 -3.48
C LYS A 69 -10.34 18.15 -3.13
N ASP A 70 -11.13 19.15 -2.80
CA ASP A 70 -12.58 19.06 -2.51
C ASP A 70 -12.96 18.19 -1.30
N ALA A 71 -11.99 17.76 -0.47
CA ALA A 71 -12.25 17.01 0.74
C ALA A 71 -12.75 17.93 1.87
N ASP A 72 -13.80 17.51 2.58
CA ASP A 72 -14.30 18.18 3.79
C ASP A 72 -13.53 17.71 5.03
N PRO A 73 -12.64 18.54 5.61
CA PRO A 73 -11.83 18.17 6.78
C PRO A 73 -12.65 17.86 8.03
N THR A 74 -13.90 18.33 8.10
CA THR A 74 -14.78 18.19 9.27
C THR A 74 -15.32 16.77 9.39
N THR A 75 -15.65 16.16 8.25
CA THR A 75 -16.26 14.83 8.18
C THR A 75 -15.30 13.76 7.65
N PHE A 76 -14.08 14.13 7.25
CA PHE A 76 -13.11 13.18 6.72
C PHE A 76 -12.64 12.15 7.76
N ALA A 77 -12.67 10.89 7.37
CA ALA A 77 -12.13 9.76 8.10
C ALA A 77 -11.37 8.82 7.17
N ALA A 78 -10.26 8.26 7.66
CA ALA A 78 -9.57 7.19 6.96
C ALA A 78 -10.42 5.90 6.99
N CYS A 79 -10.40 5.16 5.88
CA CYS A 79 -11.09 3.88 5.75
C CYS A 79 -10.17 2.68 6.03
N ASP A 80 -8.86 2.91 6.12
CA ASP A 80 -7.81 1.95 6.45
C ASP A 80 -6.62 2.69 7.11
N SER A 81 -5.63 1.95 7.61
CA SER A 81 -4.47 2.55 8.28
C SER A 81 -3.46 3.12 7.29
N GLY A 82 -3.56 2.74 6.01
CA GLY A 82 -2.72 3.27 4.93
C GLY A 82 -1.33 2.64 4.86
N GLU A 83 -1.10 1.52 5.55
CA GLU A 83 0.19 0.81 5.69
C GLU A 83 0.66 0.09 4.40
N GLY A 84 0.30 0.60 3.21
CA GLY A 84 0.65 0.01 1.92
C GLY A 84 2.10 0.18 1.48
N ASN A 85 2.73 1.32 1.79
CA ASN A 85 4.12 1.65 1.47
C ASN A 85 4.62 2.79 2.38
N HIS A 86 5.88 3.20 2.20
CA HIS A 86 6.46 4.27 3.03
C HIS A 86 5.77 5.64 2.86
N TRP A 87 5.11 5.90 1.72
CA TRP A 87 4.33 7.11 1.46
C TRP A 87 2.89 7.06 1.97
N GLY A 88 2.43 5.92 2.50
CA GLY A 88 1.04 5.74 2.91
C GLY A 88 0.08 5.63 1.71
N THR A 89 -0.47 4.44 1.50
CA THR A 89 -1.44 4.18 0.42
C THR A 89 -2.72 3.62 1.02
N GLY A 90 -3.86 4.21 0.68
CA GLY A 90 -5.12 3.86 1.34
C GLY A 90 -6.32 4.69 0.93
N TYR A 91 -7.48 4.31 1.45
CA TYR A 91 -8.74 5.00 1.24
C TYR A 91 -9.11 5.91 2.41
N GLY A 92 -9.76 7.02 2.10
CA GLY A 92 -10.41 7.89 3.06
C GLY A 92 -11.74 8.38 2.49
N LYS A 93 -12.63 8.87 3.33
CA LYS A 93 -13.91 9.43 2.88
C LYS A 93 -14.36 10.57 3.78
N ASP A 94 -15.09 11.50 3.20
CA ASP A 94 -15.90 12.45 3.93
C ASP A 94 -17.39 12.15 3.68
N ALA A 95 -18.29 13.04 4.12
CA ALA A 95 -19.72 12.85 3.92
C ALA A 95 -20.14 12.75 2.43
N ASN A 96 -19.37 13.36 1.52
CA ASN A 96 -19.74 13.59 0.11
C ASN A 96 -18.92 12.77 -0.89
N SER A 97 -17.69 12.37 -0.56
CA SER A 97 -16.79 11.69 -1.48
C SER A 97 -15.88 10.67 -0.79
N VAL A 98 -15.52 9.63 -1.56
CA VAL A 98 -14.43 8.71 -1.23
C VAL A 98 -13.19 9.14 -1.99
N PHE A 99 -12.03 9.00 -1.37
CA PHE A 99 -10.73 9.37 -1.88
C PHE A 99 -9.76 8.19 -1.78
N PHE A 100 -8.86 8.10 -2.75
CA PHE A 100 -7.75 7.16 -2.74
C PHE A 100 -6.45 7.94 -2.77
N SER A 101 -5.56 7.68 -1.80
CA SER A 101 -4.17 8.15 -1.84
C SER A 101 -3.30 7.03 -2.40
N PRO A 102 -2.66 7.22 -3.56
CA PRO A 102 -1.71 6.26 -4.13
C PRO A 102 -0.32 6.28 -3.46
N GLY A 103 -0.11 7.19 -2.48
CA GLY A 103 1.19 7.41 -1.84
C GLY A 103 1.94 8.58 -2.45
N ASP A 104 2.70 8.32 -3.51
CA ASP A 104 3.61 9.27 -4.16
C ASP A 104 2.94 10.23 -5.15
N LEU A 105 1.63 10.12 -5.34
CA LEU A 105 0.82 11.07 -6.11
C LEU A 105 -0.26 11.73 -5.25
N ARG A 106 -0.85 12.81 -5.77
CA ARG A 106 -1.99 13.47 -5.10
C ARG A 106 -3.15 12.49 -4.96
N ALA A 107 -3.76 12.50 -3.78
CA ALA A 107 -5.00 11.77 -3.56
C ALA A 107 -6.10 12.25 -4.52
N ARG A 108 -6.91 11.30 -4.98
CA ARG A 108 -7.94 11.53 -5.99
C ARG A 108 -9.28 10.98 -5.53
N ARG A 109 -10.37 11.61 -5.98
CA ARG A 109 -11.72 11.12 -5.75
C ARG A 109 -11.92 9.76 -6.45
N VAL A 110 -12.56 8.82 -5.76
CA VAL A 110 -13.01 7.54 -6.31
C VAL A 110 -14.38 7.76 -6.94
N VAL A 111 -14.40 7.87 -8.27
CA VAL A 111 -15.64 8.14 -9.01
C VAL A 111 -16.58 6.93 -8.91
N LYS A 112 -17.89 7.20 -8.76
CA LYS A 112 -18.99 6.24 -8.54
C LYS A 112 -19.10 5.64 -7.13
N ALA A 113 -18.11 5.86 -6.27
CA ALA A 113 -18.16 5.30 -4.92
C ALA A 113 -19.30 5.93 -4.10
N ASP A 114 -20.11 5.08 -3.48
CA ASP A 114 -21.12 5.49 -2.51
C ASP A 114 -20.48 5.65 -1.12
N THR A 115 -20.42 6.89 -0.61
CA THR A 115 -19.75 7.19 0.67
C THR A 115 -20.35 6.46 1.86
N ARG A 116 -21.66 6.20 1.83
CA ARG A 116 -22.40 5.62 2.96
C ARG A 116 -21.99 4.16 3.17
N THR A 117 -21.80 3.43 2.08
CA THR A 117 -21.60 1.97 2.10
C THR A 117 -20.16 1.56 1.77
N PHE A 118 -19.33 2.50 1.31
CA PHE A 118 -17.92 2.24 0.99
C PHE A 118 -17.13 1.67 2.17
N ARG A 119 -16.36 0.61 1.88
CA ARG A 119 -15.44 -0.11 2.76
C ARG A 119 -14.13 -0.38 2.02
N SER A 120 -13.01 -0.15 2.71
CA SER A 120 -11.70 -0.67 2.29
C SER A 120 -11.60 -2.16 2.61
N CYS A 121 -10.89 -2.93 1.79
CA CYS A 121 -10.56 -4.33 2.09
C CYS A 121 -9.38 -4.48 3.05
N GLY A 122 -8.81 -3.38 3.52
CA GLY A 122 -7.74 -3.36 4.51
C GLY A 122 -6.41 -2.88 3.93
N ASP A 123 -5.41 -2.84 4.81
CA ASP A 123 -4.08 -2.34 4.49
C ASP A 123 -3.40 -3.20 3.42
N THR A 124 -2.57 -2.58 2.57
CA THR A 124 -1.85 -3.23 1.45
C THR A 124 -2.75 -3.86 0.37
N CYS A 125 -4.07 -3.91 0.56
CA CYS A 125 -5.00 -4.59 -0.33
C CYS A 125 -5.31 -3.77 -1.59
N LEU A 126 -5.21 -2.43 -1.51
CA LEU A 126 -5.55 -1.46 -2.58
C LEU A 126 -6.97 -1.58 -3.16
N VAL A 127 -7.79 -2.48 -2.62
CA VAL A 127 -9.14 -2.82 -3.06
C VAL A 127 -10.15 -2.28 -2.06
N GLY A 128 -11.28 -1.80 -2.57
CA GLY A 128 -12.44 -1.39 -1.78
C GLY A 128 -13.72 -1.73 -2.50
N TYR A 129 -14.85 -1.60 -1.82
CA TYR A 129 -16.17 -1.87 -2.39
C TYR A 129 -17.24 -1.04 -1.69
N ASP A 130 -18.36 -0.85 -2.37
CA ASP A 130 -19.60 -0.34 -1.80
C ASP A 130 -20.75 -1.29 -2.16
N ASP A 131 -22.01 -0.90 -1.99
CA ASP A 131 -23.15 -1.78 -2.32
C ASP A 131 -23.38 -2.00 -3.83
N TYR A 132 -22.73 -1.22 -4.70
CA TYR A 132 -22.96 -1.19 -6.15
C TYR A 132 -21.72 -1.60 -6.97
N PHE A 133 -20.53 -1.24 -6.52
CA PHE A 133 -19.28 -1.33 -7.26
C PHE A 133 -18.14 -1.88 -6.41
N THR A 134 -17.12 -2.35 -7.11
CA THR A 134 -15.83 -2.76 -6.55
C THR A 134 -14.75 -1.89 -7.17
N PHE A 135 -13.71 -1.59 -6.39
CA PHE A 135 -12.69 -0.62 -6.74
C PHE A 135 -11.31 -1.20 -6.48
N ALA A 136 -10.36 -0.87 -7.35
CA ALA A 136 -8.95 -1.09 -7.14
C ALA A 136 -8.21 0.22 -7.42
N GLN A 137 -7.28 0.56 -6.53
CA GLN A 137 -6.46 1.78 -6.60
C GLN A 137 -7.27 3.07 -6.84
N GLY A 138 -8.50 3.16 -6.34
CA GLY A 138 -9.38 4.32 -6.52
C GLY A 138 -10.14 4.38 -7.85
N SER A 139 -10.18 3.29 -8.63
CA SER A 139 -10.96 3.17 -9.86
C SER A 139 -11.87 1.95 -9.80
N SER A 140 -13.06 2.01 -10.41
CA SER A 140 -13.95 0.84 -10.48
C SER A 140 -13.31 -0.29 -11.27
N ILE A 141 -13.36 -1.53 -10.76
CA ILE A 141 -12.85 -2.72 -11.45
C ILE A 141 -13.75 -2.98 -12.67
N PRO A 142 -13.23 -2.92 -13.91
CA PRO A 142 -14.03 -3.13 -15.11
C PRO A 142 -14.71 -4.50 -15.10
N LYS A 143 -15.99 -4.53 -15.48
CA LYS A 143 -16.84 -5.74 -15.62
C LYS A 143 -17.10 -6.56 -14.36
N ALA A 144 -16.40 -6.31 -13.25
CA ALA A 144 -16.67 -6.95 -11.97
C ALA A 144 -18.10 -6.70 -11.51
N LYS A 145 -18.73 -7.75 -10.96
CA LYS A 145 -20.09 -7.69 -10.44
C LYS A 145 -20.06 -7.70 -8.93
N ARG A 146 -20.61 -6.65 -8.29
CA ARG A 146 -20.66 -6.56 -6.83
C ARG A 146 -21.44 -7.71 -6.18
N LYS A 147 -22.52 -8.18 -6.82
CA LYS A 147 -23.27 -9.37 -6.37
C LYS A 147 -22.37 -10.60 -6.45
N GLY A 148 -22.26 -11.33 -5.33
CA GLY A 148 -21.38 -12.50 -5.22
C GLY A 148 -19.89 -12.17 -5.17
N TRP A 149 -19.52 -10.88 -5.18
CA TRP A 149 -18.12 -10.48 -5.09
C TRP A 149 -17.56 -10.71 -3.69
N ARG A 150 -16.31 -11.16 -3.64
CA ARG A 150 -15.51 -11.20 -2.41
C ARG A 150 -14.06 -10.87 -2.68
N TYR A 151 -13.46 -10.16 -1.73
CA TYR A 151 -12.01 -10.05 -1.62
C TYR A 151 -11.43 -11.42 -1.26
N LEU A 152 -10.28 -11.77 -1.85
CA LEU A 152 -9.57 -13.01 -1.53
C LEU A 152 -8.39 -12.69 -0.63
N SER A 153 -7.30 -12.19 -1.21
CA SER A 153 -6.11 -11.70 -0.52
C SER A 153 -5.18 -11.04 -1.55
N TYR A 154 -4.25 -10.22 -1.09
CA TYR A 154 -3.15 -9.66 -1.89
C TYR A 154 -3.59 -9.03 -3.21
N SER A 155 -4.62 -8.18 -3.14
CA SER A 155 -5.25 -7.53 -4.30
C SER A 155 -6.01 -8.44 -5.26
N TYR A 156 -6.07 -9.75 -5.00
CA TYR A 156 -6.99 -10.64 -5.69
C TYR A 156 -8.40 -10.52 -5.13
N SER A 157 -9.36 -10.57 -6.04
CA SER A 157 -10.77 -10.66 -5.72
C SER A 157 -11.48 -11.49 -6.76
N ARG A 158 -12.75 -11.82 -6.51
CA ARG A 158 -13.55 -12.57 -7.47
C ARG A 158 -15.00 -12.19 -7.40
N ASP A 159 -15.70 -12.40 -8.49
CA ASP A 159 -17.15 -12.57 -8.50
C ASP A 159 -17.52 -14.02 -8.89
N GLU A 160 -18.77 -14.23 -9.29
CA GLU A 160 -19.28 -15.53 -9.71
C GLU A 160 -18.72 -15.99 -11.07
N LYS A 161 -18.08 -15.10 -11.85
CA LYS A 161 -17.67 -15.35 -13.25
C LYS A 161 -16.19 -15.11 -13.54
N ALA A 162 -15.49 -14.40 -12.68
CA ALA A 162 -14.09 -14.03 -12.92
C ALA A 162 -13.28 -13.89 -11.63
N ILE A 163 -11.99 -14.17 -11.76
CA ILE A 163 -10.95 -13.72 -10.82
C ILE A 163 -10.39 -12.40 -11.34
N PHE A 164 -10.07 -11.49 -10.43
CA PHE A 164 -9.46 -10.21 -10.71
C PHE A 164 -8.21 -10.05 -9.86
N TYR A 165 -7.18 -9.47 -10.44
CA TYR A 165 -6.05 -8.89 -9.73
C TYR A 165 -6.09 -7.38 -9.92
N LEU A 166 -6.24 -6.62 -8.84
CA LEU A 166 -6.52 -5.17 -8.90
C LEU A 166 -7.68 -4.86 -9.86
N ASN A 167 -7.41 -4.10 -10.93
CA ASN A 167 -8.36 -3.69 -11.95
C ASN A 167 -8.34 -4.59 -13.20
N SER A 168 -7.54 -5.66 -13.21
CA SER A 168 -7.43 -6.60 -14.32
C SER A 168 -8.19 -7.89 -14.04
N ARG A 169 -8.78 -8.47 -15.08
CA ARG A 169 -9.27 -9.84 -15.03
C ARG A 169 -8.09 -10.79 -15.23
N VAL A 170 -8.01 -11.83 -14.41
CA VAL A 170 -7.04 -12.92 -14.59
C VAL A 170 -7.59 -13.86 -15.66
N GLU A 171 -7.01 -13.82 -16.86
CA GLU A 171 -7.49 -14.63 -17.98
C GLU A 171 -7.07 -16.10 -17.82
N GLY A 172 -7.94 -17.02 -18.23
CA GLY A 172 -7.69 -18.46 -18.12
C GLY A 172 -7.79 -19.05 -16.71
N ALA A 173 -8.13 -18.26 -15.69
CA ALA A 173 -8.27 -18.71 -14.31
C ALA A 173 -9.45 -19.68 -14.12
N ASP A 174 -9.17 -20.83 -13.51
CA ASP A 174 -10.16 -21.80 -13.07
C ASP A 174 -10.80 -21.34 -11.75
N LEU A 175 -12.05 -20.89 -11.84
CA LEU A 175 -12.78 -20.30 -10.70
C LEU A 175 -12.94 -21.24 -9.50
N GLU A 176 -12.95 -22.56 -9.72
CA GLU A 176 -13.21 -23.55 -8.67
C GLU A 176 -11.96 -23.84 -7.85
N SER A 177 -10.79 -23.90 -8.49
CA SER A 177 -9.53 -24.26 -7.87
C SER A 177 -8.57 -23.09 -7.63
N PHE A 178 -8.94 -21.87 -8.02
CA PHE A 178 -8.10 -20.68 -7.80
C PHE A 178 -7.82 -20.44 -6.30
N GLU A 179 -6.55 -20.41 -5.96
CA GLU A 179 -6.00 -20.24 -4.62
C GLU A 179 -4.94 -19.14 -4.64
N VAL A 180 -5.08 -18.14 -3.77
CA VAL A 180 -4.01 -17.17 -3.50
C VAL A 180 -3.01 -17.83 -2.55
N VAL A 181 -1.74 -17.84 -2.94
CA VAL A 181 -0.68 -18.48 -2.17
C VAL A 181 -0.20 -17.51 -1.10
N PRO A 182 -0.34 -17.83 0.20
CA PRO A 182 0.16 -16.99 1.29
C PRO A 182 1.68 -16.96 1.26
N VAL A 183 2.26 -15.78 1.02
CA VAL A 183 3.70 -15.60 1.03
C VAL A 183 4.06 -14.55 2.07
N PHE A 184 4.62 -15.00 3.19
CA PHE A 184 5.01 -14.13 4.30
C PHE A 184 6.37 -13.49 3.99
N SER A 185 6.39 -12.18 3.74
CA SER A 185 7.64 -11.41 3.81
C SER A 185 7.78 -10.82 5.21
N SER A 186 8.99 -10.83 5.76
CA SER A 186 9.33 -10.07 6.97
C SER A 186 9.42 -8.56 6.68
N HIS A 187 9.39 -8.14 5.41
CA HIS A 187 9.33 -6.74 5.04
C HIS A 187 7.90 -6.20 5.17
N LYS A 188 7.80 -4.93 5.60
CA LYS A 188 6.58 -4.11 5.52
C LYS A 188 6.17 -3.79 4.06
N ILE A 189 6.87 -4.35 3.07
CA ILE A 189 6.52 -4.26 1.65
C ILE A 189 5.49 -5.36 1.42
N GLY A 190 4.34 -4.98 0.89
CA GLY A 190 3.14 -5.81 0.83
C GLY A 190 3.38 -7.24 0.31
N PRO A 191 2.51 -8.18 0.71
CA PRO A 191 2.62 -9.60 0.38
C PRO A 191 2.66 -9.88 -1.13
N ALA A 192 3.33 -10.97 -1.51
CA ALA A 192 3.53 -11.32 -2.92
C ALA A 192 2.20 -11.71 -3.60
N PRO A 193 1.91 -11.21 -4.81
CA PRO A 193 0.67 -11.49 -5.53
C PRO A 193 0.71 -12.85 -6.24
N LEU A 194 1.13 -13.89 -5.52
CA LEU A 194 1.27 -15.24 -6.06
C LEU A 194 -0.05 -16.01 -5.91
N ALA A 195 -0.48 -16.68 -6.98
CA ALA A 195 -1.66 -17.52 -6.96
C ALA A 195 -1.48 -18.74 -7.88
N ARG A 196 -2.40 -19.69 -7.79
CA ARG A 196 -2.43 -20.88 -8.64
C ARG A 196 -3.85 -21.39 -8.81
N ASP A 197 -4.06 -22.21 -9.81
CA ASP A 197 -5.21 -23.08 -9.94
C ASP A 197 -4.78 -24.46 -10.46
N ARG A 198 -5.73 -25.33 -10.84
CA ARG A 198 -5.42 -26.67 -11.34
C ARG A 198 -4.67 -26.70 -12.69
N ASN A 199 -4.69 -25.61 -13.44
CA ASN A 199 -4.13 -25.50 -14.79
C ASN A 199 -2.87 -24.64 -14.83
N HIS A 200 -2.79 -23.59 -13.99
CA HIS A 200 -1.78 -22.54 -14.11
C HIS A 200 -1.25 -22.03 -12.77
N TYR A 201 -0.09 -21.39 -12.85
CA TYR A 201 0.47 -20.53 -11.81
C TYR A 201 0.35 -19.07 -12.23
N TYR A 202 0.18 -18.18 -11.26
CA TYR A 202 -0.05 -16.76 -11.51
C TYR A 202 0.87 -15.86 -10.71
N TRP A 203 1.35 -14.81 -11.36
CA TRP A 203 1.89 -13.62 -10.72
C TRP A 203 1.05 -12.43 -11.17
N CYS A 204 0.37 -11.77 -10.22
CA CYS A 204 -0.63 -10.76 -10.56
C CYS A 204 -1.73 -11.33 -11.48
N ASP A 205 -1.92 -10.75 -12.66
CA ASP A 205 -2.85 -11.20 -13.69
C ASP A 205 -2.21 -12.08 -14.78
N GLU A 206 -0.92 -12.40 -14.66
CA GLU A 206 -0.15 -13.13 -15.68
C GLU A 206 0.02 -14.61 -15.32
N ILE A 207 -0.12 -15.48 -16.32
CA ILE A 207 0.25 -16.91 -16.21
C ILE A 207 1.77 -17.02 -16.27
N ILE A 208 2.35 -17.74 -15.33
CA ILE A 208 3.78 -18.01 -15.23
C ILE A 208 4.04 -19.52 -15.26
N ASP A 209 5.27 -19.91 -15.62
CA ASP A 209 5.68 -21.31 -15.60
C ASP A 209 6.06 -21.79 -14.18
N ASN A 210 6.27 -23.10 -14.05
CA ASN A 210 6.59 -23.73 -12.76
C ASN A 210 7.95 -23.29 -12.20
N ASP A 211 8.94 -23.02 -13.05
CA ASP A 211 10.27 -22.60 -12.61
C ASP A 211 10.22 -21.17 -12.05
N GLU A 212 9.49 -20.28 -12.72
CA GLU A 212 9.23 -18.92 -12.27
C GLU A 212 8.40 -18.89 -10.99
N PHE A 213 7.32 -19.69 -10.92
CA PHE A 213 6.53 -19.82 -9.69
C PHE A 213 7.39 -20.31 -8.53
N GLY A 214 8.18 -21.36 -8.75
CA GLY A 214 9.11 -21.92 -7.77
C GLY A 214 10.09 -20.86 -7.27
N ALA A 215 10.70 -20.10 -8.18
CA ALA A 215 11.64 -19.03 -7.82
C ALA A 215 11.01 -17.90 -7.00
N LYS A 216 9.83 -17.41 -7.39
CA LYS A 216 9.14 -16.34 -6.65
C LYS A 216 8.67 -16.81 -5.28
N PHE A 217 8.18 -18.04 -5.19
CA PHE A 217 7.85 -18.67 -3.91
C PHE A 217 9.10 -18.79 -3.02
N TRP A 218 10.22 -19.26 -3.59
CA TRP A 218 11.47 -19.45 -2.86
C TRP A 218 12.04 -18.15 -2.29
N ILE A 219 12.20 -17.11 -3.12
CA ILE A 219 12.79 -15.81 -2.72
C ILE A 219 12.06 -15.18 -1.53
N ARG A 220 10.75 -15.41 -1.45
CA ARG A 220 9.87 -14.75 -0.51
C ARG A 220 9.58 -15.59 0.74
N TYR A 221 9.61 -16.92 0.65
CA TYR A 221 9.25 -17.81 1.76
C TYR A 221 10.48 -18.41 2.47
N ALA A 222 11.57 -18.67 1.74
CA ALA A 222 12.78 -19.16 2.36
C ALA A 222 13.48 -17.97 3.02
N VAL A 223 13.53 -17.95 4.34
CA VAL A 223 14.60 -17.24 5.06
C VAL A 223 15.89 -17.93 4.63
N VAL A 224 16.49 -17.47 3.54
CA VAL A 224 17.65 -18.12 2.95
C VAL A 224 18.84 -17.88 3.86
N SER A 225 19.27 -18.93 4.54
CA SER A 225 20.53 -18.92 5.28
C SER A 225 21.76 -18.99 4.36
N ASP A 226 21.60 -19.43 3.10
CA ASP A 226 22.69 -19.59 2.13
C ASP A 226 22.31 -19.14 0.69
N PRO A 227 22.91 -18.08 0.13
CA PRO A 227 22.72 -17.63 -1.25
C PRO A 227 22.94 -18.71 -2.33
N ASP A 228 23.68 -19.77 -2.02
CA ASP A 228 23.93 -20.89 -2.94
C ASP A 228 22.73 -21.83 -3.11
N ASP A 229 21.69 -21.71 -2.29
CA ASP A 229 20.43 -22.45 -2.47
C ASP A 229 19.44 -21.75 -3.42
N MET A 230 19.75 -20.54 -3.91
CA MET A 230 18.86 -19.77 -4.78
C MET A 230 18.61 -20.49 -6.13
N PRO A 231 17.33 -20.64 -6.58
CA PRO A 231 17.02 -21.29 -7.85
C PRO A 231 17.76 -20.66 -9.05
N PRO A 232 18.31 -21.44 -10.00
CA PRO A 232 19.09 -20.91 -11.12
C PRO A 232 18.38 -19.84 -11.95
N ILE A 233 17.07 -19.98 -12.15
CA ILE A 233 16.25 -19.00 -12.88
C ILE A 233 16.22 -17.64 -12.18
N ALA A 234 16.19 -17.62 -10.84
CA ALA A 234 16.21 -16.38 -10.07
C ALA A 234 17.54 -15.62 -10.24
N ARG A 235 18.68 -16.35 -10.26
CA ARG A 235 20.00 -15.77 -10.53
C ARG A 235 20.10 -15.23 -11.95
N LYS A 236 19.57 -15.97 -12.93
CA LYS A 236 19.53 -15.56 -14.34
C LYS A 236 18.73 -14.27 -14.54
N LEU A 237 17.65 -14.09 -13.79
CA LEU A 237 16.80 -12.89 -13.81
C LEU A 237 17.37 -11.72 -12.99
N GLY A 238 18.53 -11.90 -12.34
CA GLY A 238 19.16 -10.86 -11.52
C GLY A 238 18.35 -10.50 -10.28
N TRP A 239 17.51 -11.40 -9.79
CA TRP A 239 16.74 -11.16 -8.57
C TRP A 239 17.66 -11.29 -7.35
N GLU A 240 17.47 -10.40 -6.38
CA GLU A 240 18.22 -10.39 -5.13
C GLU A 240 17.36 -10.93 -3.98
N LEU A 241 18.03 -11.52 -2.97
CA LEU A 241 17.37 -11.94 -1.73
C LEU A 241 16.88 -10.70 -0.98
N GLU A 242 15.63 -10.73 -0.49
CA GLU A 242 15.14 -9.63 0.35
C GLU A 242 15.84 -9.61 1.72
N ASN A 243 16.37 -10.74 2.20
CA ASN A 243 17.14 -10.83 3.44
C ASN A 243 18.33 -11.81 3.31
N PRO A 244 19.47 -11.38 2.76
CA PRO A 244 20.69 -12.15 2.97
C PRO A 244 21.02 -12.11 4.47
N ILE A 245 21.23 -13.27 5.11
CA ILE A 245 21.94 -13.31 6.40
C ILE A 245 23.37 -12.84 6.12
N VAL A 246 23.61 -11.53 6.15
CA VAL A 246 24.96 -11.00 6.10
C VAL A 246 25.56 -11.17 7.50
N GLY A 247 26.21 -12.32 7.71
CA GLY A 247 27.22 -12.56 8.72
C GLY A 247 26.90 -12.14 10.15
N ARG A 248 26.37 -13.06 10.97
CA ARG A 248 26.89 -13.19 12.33
C ARG A 248 28.06 -14.16 12.28
N LYS A 249 29.27 -13.62 12.13
CA LYS A 249 30.47 -14.25 12.69
C LYS A 249 30.56 -13.89 14.16
#